data_AF-A0A0K0XXV6-F1
#
_entry.id   AF-A0A0K0XXV6-F1
#
_cell.length_a   1.000
_cell.length_b   1.000
_cell.length_c   1.000
_cell.angle_alpha   90.00
_cell.angle_beta   90.00
_cell.angle_gamma   90.00
#
_symmetry.space_group_name_H-M   'P 1'
#
loop_
_entity.id
_entity.type
_entity.pdbx_description
1 polymer ?
#
loop_
_entity_poly.entity_id
_entity_poly.type
_entity_poly.pdbx_seq_one_letter_code
_entity_poly.pdbx_strand_id
1 'polypeptide(L)'
;MTDRDWRGFRELRERARERFAEETLAQALQLALDEAAGEVQRELRLERLLAQRRQERRALFEDSDRAKATMILHLLVAHDLLQAEELDGLSLEVRRAAGVAV
;
A
#
# COMPACT_ATOMS: atom_id res chain seq x y z
N MET A 1 0.72 -16.51 -13.41
CA MET A 1 -0.49 -15.83 -12.86
C MET A 1 -1.71 -16.02 -13.77
N THR A 2 -2.78 -16.62 -13.25
CA THR A 2 -4.05 -16.90 -13.98
C THR A 2 -5.02 -15.71 -14.00
N ASP A 3 -6.10 -15.75 -14.79
CA ASP A 3 -7.09 -14.66 -14.82
C ASP A 3 -7.88 -14.55 -13.50
N ARG A 4 -8.06 -15.68 -12.82
CA ARG A 4 -8.61 -15.72 -11.46
C ARG A 4 -7.68 -14.98 -10.49
N ASP A 5 -6.39 -15.28 -10.52
CA ASP A 5 -5.40 -14.59 -9.67
C ASP A 5 -5.33 -13.10 -9.98
N TRP A 6 -5.41 -12.73 -11.27
CA TRP A 6 -5.42 -11.33 -11.68
C TRP A 6 -6.63 -10.57 -11.15
N ARG A 7 -7.81 -11.21 -11.10
CA ARG A 7 -9.00 -10.62 -10.48
C ARG A 7 -8.79 -10.44 -8.98
N GLY A 8 -8.34 -11.49 -8.29
CA GLY A 8 -8.07 -11.43 -6.84
C GLY A 8 -7.02 -10.36 -6.49
N PHE A 9 -5.96 -10.24 -7.29
CA PHE A 9 -4.96 -9.17 -7.15
C PHE A 9 -5.60 -7.78 -7.18
N ARG A 10 -6.47 -7.50 -8.17
CA ARG A 10 -7.11 -6.18 -8.29
C ARG A 10 -8.01 -5.86 -7.10
N GLU A 11 -8.75 -6.86 -6.62
CA GLU A 11 -9.61 -6.72 -5.43
C GLU A 11 -8.77 -6.44 -4.17
N LEU A 12 -7.70 -7.20 -3.94
CA LEU A 12 -6.77 -6.96 -2.83
C LEU A 12 -6.09 -5.60 -2.93
N ARG A 13 -5.70 -5.19 -4.13
CA ARG A 13 -5.07 -3.90 -4.37
C ARG A 13 -5.99 -2.72 -4.07
N GLU A 14 -7.27 -2.82 -4.39
CA GLU A 14 -8.23 -1.75 -4.08
C GLU A 14 -8.43 -1.64 -2.56
N ARG A 15 -8.56 -2.76 -1.85
CA ARG A 15 -8.62 -2.77 -0.38
C ARG A 15 -7.36 -2.18 0.26
N ALA A 16 -6.19 -2.51 -0.27
CA ALA A 16 -4.93 -1.93 0.19
C ALA A 16 -4.84 -0.42 -0.07
N ARG A 17 -5.47 0.07 -1.15
CA ARG A 17 -5.56 1.49 -1.48
C ARG A 17 -6.43 2.26 -0.48
N GLU A 18 -7.55 1.68 -0.05
CA GLU A 18 -8.40 2.26 0.99
C GLU A 18 -7.63 2.40 2.31
N ARG A 19 -6.97 1.32 2.76
CA ARG A 19 -6.12 1.33 3.98
C ARG A 19 -4.99 2.35 3.88
N PHE A 20 -4.33 2.44 2.72
CA PHE A 20 -3.27 3.42 2.48
C PHE A 20 -3.80 4.87 2.61
N ALA A 21 -5.02 5.13 2.12
CA ALA A 21 -5.65 6.45 2.23
C ALA A 21 -6.02 6.77 3.69
N GLU A 22 -6.61 5.81 4.41
CA GLU A 22 -6.94 5.94 5.83
C GLU A 22 -5.69 6.25 6.67
N GLU A 23 -4.62 5.48 6.48
CA GLU A 23 -3.35 5.66 7.19
C GLU A 23 -2.70 7.02 6.87
N THR A 24 -2.73 7.43 5.60
CA THR A 24 -2.22 8.74 5.17
C THR A 24 -2.98 9.88 5.86
N LEU A 25 -4.31 9.79 5.92
CA LEU A 25 -5.15 10.80 6.55
C LEU A 25 -4.94 10.84 8.07
N ALA A 26 -4.81 9.68 8.71
CA ALA A 26 -4.52 9.58 10.13
C ALA A 26 -3.17 10.26 10.47
N GLN A 27 -2.11 10.00 9.69
CA GLN A 27 -0.81 10.63 9.89
C GLN A 27 -0.84 12.14 9.63
N ALA A 28 -1.55 12.58 8.59
CA ALA A 28 -1.73 13.99 8.32
C ALA A 28 -2.44 14.69 9.49
N LEU A 29 -3.49 14.08 10.04
CA LEU A 29 -4.21 14.62 11.20
C LEU A 29 -3.30 14.70 12.44
N GLN A 30 -2.52 13.67 12.72
CA GLN A 30 -1.55 13.66 13.82
C GLN A 30 -0.54 14.80 13.70
N LEU A 31 0.02 15.02 12.51
CA LEU A 31 0.96 16.11 12.27
C LEU A 31 0.30 17.48 12.38
N ALA A 32 -0.92 17.63 11.85
CA ALA A 32 -1.66 18.89 11.91
C ALA A 32 -2.05 19.27 13.34
N LEU A 33 -2.33 18.29 14.20
CA LEU A 33 -2.74 18.50 15.60
C LEU A 33 -1.57 18.42 16.61
N ASP A 34 -0.32 18.30 16.15
CA ASP A 34 0.87 18.29 17.02
C ASP A 34 1.13 19.69 17.61
N GLU A 35 0.48 19.98 18.75
CA GLU A 35 0.62 21.27 19.47
C GLU A 35 2.03 21.52 19.99
N ALA A 36 2.90 20.50 20.07
CA ALA A 36 4.30 20.67 20.45
C ALA A 36 5.14 21.30 19.32
N ALA A 37 4.63 21.33 18.08
CA ALA A 37 5.28 21.92 16.91
C ALA A 37 4.62 23.24 16.50
N GLY A 38 5.45 24.23 16.11
CA GLY A 38 4.96 25.47 15.52
C GLY A 38 4.22 25.24 14.20
N GLU A 39 3.35 26.17 13.81
CA GLU A 39 2.50 26.05 12.60
C GLU A 39 3.33 25.79 11.33
N VAL A 40 4.38 26.58 11.09
CA VAL A 40 5.28 26.41 9.94
C VAL A 40 5.99 25.04 9.97
N GLN A 41 6.31 24.52 11.15
CA GLN A 41 6.94 23.21 11.27
C GLN A 41 5.95 22.09 10.93
N ARG A 42 4.70 22.21 11.39
CA ARG A 42 3.63 21.27 11.03
C ARG A 42 3.35 21.27 9.53
N GLU A 43 3.27 22.45 8.91
CA GLU A 43 3.12 22.61 7.46
C GLU A 43 4.24 21.89 6.69
N LEU A 44 5.51 22.16 7.00
CA LEU A 44 6.65 21.51 6.34
C LEU A 44 6.67 19.99 6.54
N ARG A 45 6.23 19.48 7.70
CA ARG A 45 6.12 18.04 7.95
C ARG A 45 5.01 17.42 7.10
N LEU A 46 3.87 18.10 6.95
CA LEU A 46 2.77 17.67 6.09
C LEU A 46 3.20 17.60 4.62
N GLU A 47 3.90 18.61 4.12
CA GLU A 47 4.42 18.61 2.74
C GLU A 47 5.32 17.41 2.47
N ARG A 48 6.23 17.09 3.40
CA ARG A 48 7.12 15.92 3.30
C ARG A 48 6.33 14.62 3.30
N LEU A 49 5.37 14.47 4.21
CA LEU A 49 4.49 13.30 4.27
C LEU A 49 3.76 13.10 2.94
N LEU A 50 3.13 14.14 2.41
CA LEU A 50 2.37 14.06 1.16
C LEU A 50 3.26 13.77 -0.05
N ALA A 51 4.49 14.30 -0.08
CA ALA A 51 5.45 14.00 -1.13
C ALA A 51 5.87 12.52 -1.10
N GLN A 52 6.20 11.99 0.08
CA GLN A 52 6.52 10.57 0.27
C GLN A 52 5.33 9.68 -0.14
N ARG A 53 4.13 9.95 0.39
CA ARG A 53 2.92 9.19 0.08
C ARG A 53 2.57 9.23 -1.39
N ARG A 54 2.85 10.33 -2.10
CA ARG A 54 2.67 10.41 -3.56
C ARG A 54 3.60 9.44 -4.30
N GLN A 55 4.86 9.32 -3.87
CA GLN A 55 5.82 8.40 -4.46
C GLN A 55 5.40 6.95 -4.24
N GLU A 56 5.04 6.59 -3.00
CA GLU A 56 4.54 5.25 -2.65
C GLU A 56 3.28 4.90 -3.43
N ARG A 57 2.32 5.84 -3.51
CA ARG A 57 1.08 5.63 -4.26
C ARG A 57 1.35 5.31 -5.73
N ARG A 58 2.28 6.03 -6.35
CA ARG A 58 2.67 5.79 -7.74
C ARG A 58 3.27 4.40 -7.92
N ALA A 59 4.14 3.97 -7.01
CA ALA A 59 4.77 2.65 -7.08
C ALA A 59 3.77 1.50 -6.88
N LEU A 60 2.81 1.67 -5.96
CA LEU A 60 1.90 0.59 -5.53
C LEU A 60 0.60 0.54 -6.35
N PHE A 61 0.06 1.68 -6.76
CA PHE A 61 -1.33 1.79 -7.25
C PHE A 61 -1.50 2.29 -8.69
N GLU A 62 -0.48 2.89 -9.31
CA GLU A 62 -0.61 3.45 -10.66
C GLU A 62 -0.16 2.49 -11.79
N ASP A 63 0.62 1.45 -11.48
CA ASP A 63 1.04 0.45 -12.47
C ASP A 63 -0.08 -0.59 -12.73
N SER A 64 -0.38 -0.93 -13.98
CA SER A 64 -1.39 -1.93 -14.34
C SER A 64 -0.81 -3.19 -14.97
N ASP A 65 0.53 -3.32 -15.00
CA ASP A 65 1.22 -4.44 -15.60
C ASP A 65 1.08 -5.72 -14.77
N ARG A 66 0.53 -6.75 -15.42
CA ARG A 66 0.36 -8.09 -14.87
C ARG A 66 1.70 -8.73 -14.46
N ALA A 67 2.79 -8.40 -15.14
CA ALA A 67 4.12 -8.91 -14.84
C ALA A 67 4.66 -8.42 -13.47
N LYS A 68 4.18 -7.26 -13.00
CA LYS A 68 4.62 -6.66 -11.72
C LYS A 68 3.71 -7.01 -10.55
N ALA A 69 2.60 -7.69 -10.78
CA ALA A 69 1.59 -7.94 -9.76
C ALA A 69 2.13 -8.67 -8.51
N THR A 70 3.00 -9.65 -8.69
CA THR A 70 3.59 -10.41 -7.57
C THR A 70 4.54 -9.55 -6.74
N MET A 71 5.35 -8.71 -7.38
CA MET A 71 6.19 -7.71 -6.71
C MET A 71 5.34 -6.68 -5.97
N ILE A 72 4.25 -6.20 -6.57
CA ILE A 72 3.33 -5.28 -5.90
C ILE A 72 2.68 -5.95 -4.68
N LEU A 73 2.22 -7.21 -4.78
CA LEU A 73 1.68 -7.95 -3.64
C LEU A 73 2.70 -8.07 -2.50
N HIS A 74 3.95 -8.38 -2.83
CA HIS A 74 5.03 -8.41 -1.85
C HIS A 74 5.17 -7.06 -1.12
N LEU A 75 5.20 -5.95 -1.87
CA LEU A 75 5.30 -4.61 -1.30
C LEU A 75 4.07 -4.26 -0.44
N LEU A 76 2.86 -4.58 -0.88
CA LEU A 76 1.65 -4.32 -0.11
C LEU A 76 1.66 -5.04 1.25
N VAL A 77 2.19 -6.27 1.31
CA VAL A 77 2.37 -7.00 2.57
C VAL A 77 3.50 -6.39 3.41
N ALA A 78 4.65 -6.06 2.79
CA ALA A 78 5.78 -5.46 3.50
C ALA A 78 5.48 -4.07 4.09
N HIS A 79 4.51 -3.36 3.53
CA HIS A 79 4.01 -2.07 4.03
C HIS A 79 2.79 -2.23 4.98
N ASP A 80 2.48 -3.46 5.42
CA ASP A 80 1.33 -3.79 6.28
C ASP A 80 -0.04 -3.37 5.71
N LEU A 81 -0.12 -3.09 4.41
CA LEU A 81 -1.36 -2.74 3.71
C LEU A 81 -2.23 -3.98 3.43
N LEU A 82 -1.60 -5.16 3.38
CA LEU A 82 -2.24 -6.46 3.32
C LEU A 82 -1.60 -7.41 4.33
N GLN A 83 -2.40 -8.30 4.89
CA GLN A 83 -1.94 -9.41 5.72
C GLN A 83 -1.69 -10.66 4.86
N ALA A 84 -0.79 -11.53 5.30
CA ALA A 84 -0.38 -12.70 4.53
C ALA A 84 -1.55 -13.64 4.20
N GLU A 85 -2.48 -13.79 5.14
CA GLU A 85 -3.67 -14.63 5.06
C GLU A 85 -4.66 -14.11 4.01
N GLU A 86 -4.65 -12.80 3.72
CA GLU A 86 -5.54 -12.22 2.71
C GLU A 86 -5.18 -12.70 1.29
N LEU A 87 -3.97 -13.23 1.10
CA LEU A 87 -3.53 -13.79 -0.16
C LEU A 87 -3.99 -15.24 -0.36
N ASP A 88 -4.61 -15.89 0.62
CA ASP A 88 -5.02 -17.31 0.54
C ASP A 88 -6.02 -17.62 -0.58
N GLY A 89 -6.72 -16.60 -1.08
CA GLY A 89 -7.58 -16.72 -2.26
C GLY A 89 -6.82 -16.85 -3.60
N LEU A 90 -5.50 -16.59 -3.60
CA LEU A 90 -4.63 -16.68 -4.76
C LEU A 90 -3.97 -18.05 -4.88
N SER A 91 -3.53 -18.40 -6.08
CA SER A 91 -2.77 -19.63 -6.32
C SER A 91 -1.46 -19.68 -5.52
N LEU A 92 -1.03 -20.90 -5.18
CA LEU A 92 0.23 -21.13 -4.44
C LEU A 92 1.45 -20.56 -5.18
N GLU A 93 1.47 -20.62 -6.53
CA GLU A 93 2.52 -20.02 -7.36
C GLU A 93 2.65 -18.52 -7.09
N VAL A 94 1.52 -17.80 -7.07
CA VAL A 94 1.48 -16.35 -6.84
C VAL A 94 1.89 -16.00 -5.41
N ARG A 95 1.39 -16.74 -4.41
CA ARG A 95 1.76 -16.52 -3.00
C ARG A 95 3.26 -16.74 -2.75
N ARG A 96 3.86 -17.77 -3.36
CA ARG A 96 5.31 -18.01 -3.32
C ARG A 96 6.10 -16.91 -4.02
N ALA A 97 5.65 -16.50 -5.21
CA ALA A 97 6.31 -15.42 -5.95
C ALA A 97 6.24 -14.06 -5.23
N ALA A 98 5.20 -13.83 -4.42
CA ALA A 98 5.08 -12.66 -3.55
C ALA A 98 5.88 -12.79 -2.23
N GLY A 99 6.51 -13.94 -1.97
CA GLY A 99 7.30 -14.18 -0.76
C GLY A 99 6.48 -14.37 0.51
N VAL A 100 5.20 -14.76 0.38
CA VAL A 100 4.21 -14.78 1.48
C VAL A 100 3.88 -16.22 1.93
N ALA A 101 4.37 -17.23 1.20
CA ALA A 101 4.21 -18.64 1.55
C ALA A 101 5.57 -19.36 1.62
N VAL A 102 5.82 -20.08 2.72
CA VAL A 102 6.90 -21.07 2.87
C VAL A 102 6.35 -22.45 2.48
#